data_AF-Q95S35-F1
#
_entry.id   AF-Q95S35-F1
#
_cell.length_a   1.000
_cell.length_b   1.000
_cell.length_c   1.000
_cell.angle_alpha   90.00
_cell.angle_beta   90.00
_cell.angle_gamma   90.00
#
_symmetry.space_group_name_H-M   'P 1'
#
loop_
_entity.id
_entity.type
_entity.pdbx_description
1 polymer ?
#
loop_
_entity_poly.entity_id
_entity_poly.type
_entity_poly.pdbx_seq_one_letter_code
_entity_poly.pdbx_strand_id
1 'polypeptide(L)'
;MVYRSGVGSSGAKQTMYYCEVTDADKATGGGGVDDEIIEVVELSLEEAKRMIQQGAVNNSPPSCLMGLMWFFANRAPGAKA
;
A
#
# COMPACT_ATOMS: atom_id res chain seq x y z
N MET A 1 10.71 -0.66 -6.03
CA MET A 1 11.61 -0.77 -4.84
C MET A 1 11.75 -2.25 -4.46
N VAL A 2 12.96 -2.74 -4.13
CA VAL A 2 13.18 -4.15 -3.72
C VAL A 2 13.78 -4.18 -2.32
N TYR A 3 13.22 -5.00 -1.43
CA TYR A 3 13.69 -5.12 -0.03
C TYR A 3 13.47 -6.53 0.53
N ARG A 4 13.96 -6.77 1.75
CA ARG A 4 13.82 -8.03 2.49
C ARG A 4 12.76 -7.88 3.58
N SER A 5 11.74 -8.72 3.55
CA SER A 5 10.68 -8.80 4.57
C SER A 5 10.94 -9.98 5.52
N GLY A 6 10.42 -9.91 6.75
CA GLY A 6 10.58 -10.97 7.74
C GLY A 6 12.05 -11.27 8.07
N VAL A 7 12.88 -10.22 8.21
CA VAL A 7 14.29 -10.39 8.57
C VAL A 7 14.37 -11.04 9.96
N GLY A 8 15.12 -12.13 10.07
CA GLY A 8 15.18 -12.96 11.28
C GLY A 8 14.32 -14.22 11.23
N SER A 9 13.33 -14.29 10.32
CA SER A 9 12.53 -15.51 10.10
C SER A 9 12.73 -16.10 8.70
N SER A 10 12.36 -15.37 7.65
CA SER A 10 12.40 -15.87 6.27
C SER A 10 13.35 -15.09 5.35
N GLY A 11 13.56 -13.79 5.59
CA GLY A 11 14.34 -12.95 4.68
C GLY A 11 13.78 -12.90 3.26
N ALA A 12 12.45 -13.01 3.13
CA ALA A 12 11.76 -13.05 1.85
C ALA A 12 12.05 -11.80 1.00
N LYS A 13 12.35 -11.99 -0.28
CA LYS A 13 12.55 -10.88 -1.23
C LYS A 13 11.19 -10.36 -1.66
N GLN A 14 10.92 -9.08 -1.40
CA GLN A 14 9.68 -8.42 -1.81
C GLN A 14 10.00 -7.28 -2.78
N THR A 15 9.20 -7.16 -3.84
CA THR A 15 9.28 -6.08 -4.82
C THR A 15 7.98 -5.29 -4.79
N MET A 16 8.09 -3.97 -4.69
CA MET A 16 6.96 -3.05 -4.69
C MET A 16 6.91 -2.26 -5.99
N TYR A 17 5.72 -2.23 -6.58
CA TYR A 17 5.36 -1.50 -7.79
C TYR A 17 4.32 -0.42 -7.46
N TYR A 18 4.23 0.60 -8.30
CA TYR A 18 3.30 1.71 -8.18
C TYR A 18 2.67 1.98 -9.56
N CYS A 19 1.38 2.27 -9.59
CA CYS A 19 0.66 2.71 -10.78
C CYS A 19 -0.35 3.79 -10.39
N GLU A 20 -0.60 4.69 -11.34
CA GLU A 20 -1.69 5.66 -11.26
C GLU A 20 -2.87 5.10 -12.05
N VAL A 21 -4.06 5.16 -11.47
CA VAL A 21 -5.30 4.64 -12.07
C VAL A 21 -6.42 5.67 -11.93
N THR A 22 -7.40 5.54 -12.80
CA THR A 22 -8.63 6.33 -12.82
C THR A 22 -9.84 5.41 -12.82
N ASP A 23 -11.04 5.96 -12.62
CA ASP A 23 -12.28 5.17 -12.69
C ASP A 23 -12.51 4.54 -14.07
N ALA A 24 -11.90 5.10 -15.14
CA ALA A 24 -11.97 4.52 -16.47
C ALA A 24 -11.21 3.18 -16.59
N ASP A 25 -10.25 2.93 -15.70
CA ASP A 25 -9.47 1.67 -15.66
C ASP A 25 -10.21 0.55 -14.89
N LYS A 26 -11.36 0.86 -14.27
CA LYS A 26 -12.11 -0.07 -13.42
C LYS A 26 -12.96 -1.02 -14.27
N ALA A 27 -12.49 -2.26 -14.41
CA ALA A 27 -13.22 -3.30 -15.14
C ALA A 27 -14.34 -3.96 -14.30
N THR A 28 -14.14 -4.10 -13.00
CA THR A 28 -15.08 -4.71 -12.04
C THR A 28 -14.99 -4.04 -10.67
N GLY A 29 -15.78 -4.48 -9.68
CA GLY A 29 -15.65 -4.03 -8.29
C GLY A 29 -14.34 -4.44 -7.60
N GLY A 30 -13.52 -5.31 -8.23
CA GLY A 30 -12.33 -5.90 -7.62
C GLY A 30 -12.66 -6.82 -6.44
N GLY A 31 -11.66 -7.12 -5.62
CA GLY A 31 -11.78 -8.00 -4.45
C GLY A 31 -11.19 -9.38 -4.70
N GLY A 32 -11.59 -10.35 -3.87
CA GLY A 32 -11.11 -11.72 -3.95
C GLY A 32 -11.76 -12.52 -5.07
N VAL A 33 -11.05 -13.51 -5.59
CA VAL A 33 -11.58 -14.55 -6.48
C VAL A 33 -11.62 -15.90 -5.77
N ASP A 34 -12.57 -16.76 -6.15
CA ASP A 34 -12.74 -18.11 -5.59
C ASP A 34 -12.88 -18.13 -4.06
N ASP A 35 -11.86 -18.58 -3.34
CA ASP A 35 -11.81 -18.69 -1.88
C ASP A 35 -11.16 -17.48 -1.18
N GLU A 36 -10.76 -16.46 -1.93
CA GLU A 36 -10.19 -15.23 -1.38
C GLU A 36 -11.27 -14.33 -0.75
N ILE A 37 -11.05 -13.93 0.50
CA ILE A 37 -11.89 -12.97 1.22
C ILE A 37 -11.17 -11.62 1.25
N ILE A 38 -11.27 -10.86 0.15
CA ILE A 38 -10.58 -9.58 -0.01
C ILE A 38 -11.60 -8.48 -0.37
N GLU A 39 -11.56 -7.39 0.40
CA GLU A 39 -12.31 -6.16 0.15
C GLU A 39 -11.39 -5.08 -0.43
N VAL A 40 -11.89 -4.35 -1.44
CA VAL A 40 -11.20 -3.18 -1.98
C VAL A 40 -11.57 -1.96 -1.16
N VAL A 41 -10.56 -1.27 -0.62
CA VAL A 41 -10.74 0.00 0.10
C VAL A 41 -10.06 1.13 -0.67
N GLU A 42 -10.79 2.23 -0.84
CA GLU A 42 -10.27 3.47 -1.41
C GLU A 42 -10.07 4.47 -0.26
N LEU A 43 -8.83 4.96 -0.10
CA LEU A 43 -8.49 5.90 0.97
C LEU A 43 -8.18 7.27 0.37
N SER A 44 -8.76 8.31 0.96
CA SER A 44 -8.28 9.67 0.74
C SER A 44 -6.84 9.83 1.23
N LEU A 45 -6.14 10.87 0.73
CA LEU A 45 -4.78 11.17 1.17
C LEU A 45 -4.68 11.38 2.69
N GLU A 46 -5.68 12.01 3.30
CA GLU A 46 -5.68 12.25 4.75
C GLU A 46 -5.93 10.97 5.56
N GLU A 47 -6.77 10.06 5.06
CA GLU A 47 -6.94 8.74 5.68
C GLU A 47 -5.66 7.91 5.61
N ALA A 48 -4.99 7.90 4.44
CA ALA A 48 -3.72 7.21 4.27
C ALA A 48 -2.61 7.80 5.18
N LYS A 49 -2.56 9.12 5.38
CA LYS A 49 -1.64 9.75 6.35
C LYS A 49 -1.94 9.31 7.77
N ARG A 50 -3.21 9.31 8.16
CA ARG A 50 -3.64 8.87 9.50
C ARG A 50 -3.29 7.40 9.75
N MET A 51 -3.41 6.55 8.73
CA MET A 51 -2.99 5.15 8.78
C MET A 51 -1.49 5.02 9.10
N ILE A 52 -0.62 5.81 8.45
CA ILE A 52 0.82 5.85 8.79
C ILE A 52 1.03 6.31 10.24
N GLN A 53 0.33 7.36 10.67
CA GLN A 53 0.47 7.95 12.01
C GLN A 53 0.06 7.00 13.14
N GLN A 54 -0.86 6.06 12.87
CA GLN A 54 -1.24 5.02 13.84
C GLN A 54 -0.09 4.03 14.13
N GLY A 55 0.92 3.95 13.24
CA GLY A 55 2.09 3.09 13.44
C GLY A 55 1.69 1.64 13.69
N ALA A 56 2.26 1.02 14.73
CA ALA A 56 2.03 -0.38 15.10
C ALA A 56 0.64 -0.67 15.70
N VAL A 57 -0.23 0.35 15.85
CA VAL A 57 -1.58 0.20 16.41
C VAL A 57 -2.60 -0.21 15.32
N ASN A 58 -2.22 -0.16 14.04
CA ASN A 58 -3.04 -0.69 12.95
C ASN A 58 -2.65 -2.15 12.61
N ASN A 59 -3.56 -2.88 11.96
CA ASN A 59 -3.35 -4.28 11.55
C ASN A 59 -2.63 -4.41 10.19
N SER A 60 -1.98 -3.35 9.71
CA SER A 60 -1.40 -3.33 8.37
C SER A 60 0.00 -3.92 8.39
N PRO A 61 0.39 -4.71 7.37
CA PRO A 61 1.75 -5.20 7.29
C PRO A 61 2.72 -4.02 7.09
N PRO A 62 3.96 -4.10 7.61
CA PRO A 62 4.96 -3.03 7.46
C PRO A 62 5.21 -2.62 6.00
N SER A 63 5.08 -3.56 5.07
CA SER A 63 5.19 -3.32 3.62
C SER A 63 4.13 -2.35 3.09
N CYS A 64 2.90 -2.40 3.60
CA CYS A 64 1.84 -1.47 3.23
C CYS A 64 2.18 -0.06 3.67
N LEU A 65 2.57 0.12 4.95
CA LEU A 65 2.97 1.42 5.50
C LEU A 65 4.20 1.98 4.77
N MET A 66 5.17 1.13 4.43
CA MET A 66 6.32 1.52 3.61
C MET A 66 5.91 2.07 2.24
N GLY A 67 4.94 1.43 1.58
CA GLY A 67 4.43 1.89 0.30
C GLY A 67 3.75 3.26 0.38
N LEU A 68 2.93 3.47 1.41
CA LEU A 68 2.30 4.77 1.66
C LEU A 68 3.34 5.85 1.98
N MET A 69 4.33 5.55 2.83
CA MET A 69 5.43 6.49 3.13
C MET A 69 6.22 6.85 1.88
N TRP A 70 6.55 5.88 1.02
CA TRP A 70 7.22 6.14 -0.25
C TRP A 70 6.35 7.02 -1.17
N PHE A 71 5.05 6.74 -1.27
CA PHE A 71 4.13 7.53 -2.07
C PHE A 71 4.09 8.99 -1.60
N PHE A 72 3.94 9.25 -0.30
CA PHE A 72 3.93 10.62 0.23
C PHE A 72 5.24 11.36 0.04
N ALA A 73 6.37 10.65 0.07
CA ALA A 73 7.68 11.25 -0.14
C ALA A 73 8.00 11.57 -1.61
N ASN A 74 7.43 10.81 -2.58
CA ASN A 74 7.90 10.85 -3.97
C ASN A 74 6.81 11.18 -5.01
N ARG A 75 5.53 10.97 -4.70
CA ARG A 75 4.44 11.00 -5.69
C ARG A 75 3.21 11.80 -5.26
N ALA A 76 2.97 11.97 -3.96
CA ALA A 76 1.82 12.75 -3.50
C ALA A 76 1.89 14.21 -4.00
N PRO A 77 0.75 14.88 -4.20
CA PRO A 77 0.71 16.28 -4.59
C PRO A 77 1.58 17.16 -3.65
N GLY A 78 2.57 17.85 -4.21
CA GLY A 78 3.51 18.68 -3.44
C GLY A 78 4.77 17.95 -2.94
N ALA A 79 4.94 16.67 -3.23
CA ALA A 79 6.22 15.98 -3.05
C ALA A 79 7.29 16.66 -3.92
N LYS A 80 8.41 17.03 -3.30
CA LYS A 80 9.59 17.52 -4.03
C LYS A 80 10.34 16.27 -4.51
N ALA A 81 10.35 16.05 -5.83
CA ALA A 81 11.16 15.02 -6.46
C ALA A 81 12.66 15.26 -6.22
#